data_AF-A0A8H4H6L8-F1
#
_entry.id   AF-A0A8H4H6L8-F1
#
_cell.length_a   1.000
_cell.length_b   1.000
_cell.length_c   1.000
_cell.angle_alpha   90.00
_cell.angle_beta   90.00
_cell.angle_gamma   90.00
#
_symmetry.space_group_name_H-M   'P 1'
#
loop_
_entity.id
_entity.type
_entity.pdbx_description
1 polymer ?
#
loop_
_entity_poly.entity_id
_entity_poly.type
_entity_poly.pdbx_seq_one_letter_code
_entity_poly.pdbx_strand_id
1 'polypeptide(L)'
;MLQKFLSIVVILLAVSYHGFFRNFLFTFLGVGRSLSQIQEFPYACHRLEHPYLSSCEDLWLDEENRTLADNFNASGRRKTDHFSVLNIDYPGEDGLYGVHHLEVTGPYKGINPENENVLDLHGSGVRKLSQSRLQFFVVNHRPPTSPEGLLAENTNVVGDNSTIEVFELERGSSKLEFVKAIHG
;
A
#
# COMPACT_ATOMS: atom_id res chain seq x y z
N MET A 1 22.47 -46.22 28.67
CA MET A 1 21.50 -45.89 27.60
C MET A 1 20.73 -44.60 27.90
N LEU A 2 20.21 -44.42 29.12
CA LEU A 2 19.45 -43.22 29.53
C LEU A 2 20.15 -41.89 29.24
N GLN A 3 21.45 -41.78 29.52
CA GLN A 3 22.19 -40.53 29.30
C GLN A 3 22.33 -40.16 27.81
N LYS A 4 22.54 -41.14 26.93
CA LYS A 4 22.58 -40.91 25.48
C LYS A 4 21.22 -40.48 24.95
N PHE A 5 20.14 -41.07 25.47
CA PHE A 5 18.78 -40.69 25.14
C PHE A 5 18.47 -39.25 25.57
N LEU A 6 18.85 -38.88 26.80
CA LEU A 6 18.68 -37.52 27.31
C LEU A 6 19.42 -36.48 26.44
N SER A 7 20.67 -36.78 26.04
CA SER A 7 21.44 -35.90 25.15
C SER A 7 20.74 -35.69 23.80
N ILE A 8 20.18 -36.74 23.19
CA ILE A 8 19.45 -36.63 21.92
C ILE A 8 18.21 -35.75 22.08
N VAL A 9 17.44 -35.95 23.15
CA VAL A 9 16.25 -35.13 23.43
C VAL A 9 16.62 -33.65 23.60
N VAL A 10 17.67 -33.36 24.35
CA VAL A 10 18.14 -31.97 24.54
C VAL A 10 18.56 -31.34 23.21
N ILE A 11 19.28 -32.08 22.36
CA ILE A 11 19.68 -31.61 21.04
C ILE A 11 18.46 -31.31 20.17
N LEU A 12 17.47 -32.22 20.13
CA LEU A 12 16.25 -32.02 19.36
C LEU A 12 15.44 -30.80 19.85
N LEU A 13 15.32 -30.63 21.16
CA LEU A 13 14.67 -29.46 21.75
C LEU A 13 15.40 -28.17 21.39
N ALA A 14 16.73 -28.14 21.50
CA ALA A 14 17.54 -26.98 21.12
C ALA A 14 17.36 -26.63 19.63
N VAL A 15 17.41 -27.63 18.75
CA VAL A 15 17.20 -27.44 17.31
C VAL A 15 15.79 -26.93 17.02
N SER A 16 14.76 -27.49 17.66
CA SER A 16 13.37 -27.03 17.49
C SER A 16 13.16 -25.59 17.99
N TYR A 17 13.81 -25.24 19.10
CA TYR A 17 13.73 -23.90 19.67
C TYR A 17 14.38 -22.87 18.73
N HIS A 18 15.60 -23.13 18.29
CA HIS A 18 16.33 -22.20 17.41
C HIS A 18 15.77 -22.17 15.99
N GLY A 19 15.29 -23.30 15.46
CA GLY A 19 14.79 -23.41 14.09
C GLY A 19 13.38 -22.85 13.89
N PHE A 20 12.53 -22.91 14.92
CA PHE A 20 11.13 -22.51 14.78
C PHE A 20 10.63 -21.61 15.92
N PHE A 21 10.62 -22.10 17.16
CA PHE A 21 9.91 -21.43 18.26
C PHE A 21 10.46 -20.04 18.57
N ARG A 22 11.77 -19.85 18.53
CA ARG A 22 12.40 -18.55 18.79
C ARG A 22 11.87 -17.51 17.79
N ASN A 23 11.87 -17.82 16.51
CA ASN A 23 11.39 -16.88 15.48
C ASN A 23 9.88 -16.68 15.57
N PHE A 24 9.11 -17.75 15.82
CA PHE A 24 7.66 -17.63 16.01
C PHE A 24 7.30 -16.71 17.20
N LEU A 25 7.94 -16.87 18.36
CA LEU A 25 7.64 -16.08 19.55
C LEU A 25 8.09 -14.61 19.41
N PHE A 26 9.34 -14.37 19.00
CA PHE A 26 9.91 -13.02 19.03
C PHE A 26 9.64 -12.23 17.74
N THR A 27 9.57 -12.90 16.59
CA THR A 27 9.35 -12.22 15.30
C THR A 27 7.88 -12.17 14.92
N PHE A 28 7.17 -13.31 14.98
CA PHE A 28 5.78 -13.37 14.54
C PHE A 28 4.81 -12.82 15.60
N LEU A 29 4.88 -13.33 16.83
CA LEU A 29 4.05 -12.82 17.92
C LEU A 29 4.55 -11.49 18.51
N GLY A 30 5.80 -11.11 18.21
CA GLY A 30 6.36 -9.84 18.68
C GLY A 30 6.55 -9.75 20.20
N VAL A 31 6.73 -10.89 20.88
CA VAL A 31 6.95 -10.92 22.33
C VAL A 31 8.18 -10.08 22.69
N GLY A 32 8.03 -9.17 23.66
CA GLY A 32 9.12 -8.29 24.12
C GLY A 32 9.35 -7.04 23.27
N ARG A 33 8.54 -6.77 22.25
CA ARG A 33 8.56 -5.46 21.57
C ARG A 33 8.04 -4.38 22.51
N SER A 34 8.83 -3.34 22.73
CA SER A 34 8.38 -2.12 23.40
C SER A 34 7.76 -1.17 22.37
N LEU A 35 6.55 -0.71 22.63
CA LEU A 35 5.93 0.38 21.89
C LEU A 35 6.21 1.67 22.65
N SER A 36 6.95 2.59 22.04
CA SER A 36 7.06 3.96 22.56
C SER A 36 5.71 4.64 22.46
N GLN A 37 5.30 5.32 23.52
CA GLN A 37 4.10 6.12 23.49
C GLN A 37 4.35 7.37 22.62
N ILE A 38 3.37 7.74 21.80
CA ILE A 38 3.48 8.93 20.93
C ILE A 38 3.72 10.20 21.77
N GLN A 39 3.23 10.22 23.01
CA GLN A 39 3.42 11.30 23.98
C GLN A 39 4.88 11.48 24.42
N GLU A 40 5.77 10.51 24.17
CA GLU A 40 7.20 10.61 24.47
C GLU A 40 7.94 11.55 23.50
N PHE A 41 7.31 11.91 22.37
CA PHE A 41 7.89 12.78 21.36
C PHE A 41 7.35 14.22 21.48
N PRO A 42 8.17 15.24 21.15
CA PRO A 42 7.81 16.65 21.33
C PRO A 42 6.89 17.17 20.20
N TYR A 43 5.87 16.40 19.84
CA TYR A 43 4.94 16.72 18.75
C TYR A 43 3.50 16.77 19.25
N ALA A 44 2.73 17.74 18.76
CA ALA A 44 1.29 17.82 19.01
C ALA A 44 0.54 17.03 17.93
N CYS A 45 -0.06 15.91 18.32
CA CYS A 45 -0.87 15.09 17.41
C CYS A 45 -2.33 15.54 17.44
N HIS A 46 -2.94 15.63 16.27
CA HIS A 46 -4.38 15.80 16.10
C HIS A 46 -4.89 14.73 15.14
N ARG A 47 -6.13 14.28 15.35
CA ARG A 47 -6.75 13.28 14.49
C ARG A 47 -7.39 13.98 13.29
N LEU A 48 -7.05 13.53 12.09
CA LEU A 48 -7.73 13.93 10.87
C LEU A 48 -8.86 12.94 10.60
N GLU A 49 -10.09 13.43 10.57
CA GLU A 49 -11.27 12.62 10.26
C GLU A 49 -11.86 13.10 8.93
N HIS A 50 -11.65 12.30 7.88
CA HIS A 50 -12.19 12.57 6.56
C HIS A 50 -12.54 11.25 5.85
N PRO A 51 -13.64 11.16 5.07
CA PRO A 51 -14.00 9.93 4.36
C PRO A 51 -12.89 9.39 3.45
N TYR A 52 -12.11 10.28 2.84
CA TYR A 52 -10.98 9.91 1.98
C TYR A 52 -9.75 9.40 2.75
N LEU A 53 -9.73 9.54 4.09
CA LEU A 53 -8.65 9.09 4.99
C LEU A 53 -9.11 7.93 5.90
N SER A 54 -10.18 7.24 5.51
CA SER A 54 -10.86 6.28 6.40
C SER A 54 -10.09 4.98 6.63
N SER A 55 -8.98 4.75 5.92
CA SER A 55 -7.98 3.73 6.25
C SER A 55 -6.69 3.99 5.44
N CYS A 56 -5.52 3.76 6.04
CA CYS A 56 -4.22 4.23 5.54
C CYS A 56 -3.20 3.09 5.65
N GLU A 57 -2.86 2.43 4.54
CA GLU A 57 -1.84 1.37 4.53
C GLU A 57 -0.52 1.87 3.95
N ASP A 58 -0.57 2.59 2.83
CA ASP A 58 0.58 3.16 2.13
C ASP A 58 0.57 4.70 2.19
N LEU A 59 1.73 5.27 2.51
CA LEU A 59 1.94 6.72 2.56
C LEU A 59 3.18 7.09 1.75
N TRP A 60 3.06 8.10 0.88
CA TRP A 60 4.22 8.72 0.25
C TRP A 60 4.27 10.22 0.53
N LEU A 61 5.44 10.72 0.96
CA LEU A 61 5.69 12.14 1.19
C LEU A 61 6.54 12.71 0.07
N ASP A 62 5.99 13.69 -0.63
CA ASP A 62 6.72 14.49 -1.58
C ASP A 62 7.56 15.57 -0.90
N GLU A 63 8.87 15.60 -1.16
CA GLU A 63 9.76 16.59 -0.54
C GLU A 63 9.56 18.00 -1.08
N GLU A 64 9.17 18.15 -2.36
CA GLU A 64 9.09 19.47 -3.01
C GLU A 64 7.81 20.24 -2.67
N ASN A 65 6.65 19.61 -2.87
CA ASN A 65 5.36 20.23 -2.60
C ASN A 65 4.73 19.76 -1.29
N ARG A 66 5.42 18.91 -0.53
CA ARG A 66 4.98 18.45 0.81
C ARG A 66 3.55 17.90 0.75
N THR A 67 3.32 17.13 -0.31
CA THR A 67 2.07 16.43 -0.55
C THR A 67 2.17 15.01 -0.02
N LEU A 68 1.13 14.58 0.68
CA LEU A 68 0.98 13.20 1.13
C LEU A 68 0.01 12.47 0.22
N ALA A 69 0.35 11.27 -0.25
CA ALA A 69 -0.56 10.35 -0.92
C ALA A 69 -0.94 9.21 0.03
N ASP A 70 -2.24 8.95 0.22
CA ASP A 70 -2.80 7.95 1.15
C ASP A 70 -3.87 7.06 0.48
N ASN A 71 -4.01 5.82 0.97
CA ASN A 71 -5.00 4.83 0.54
C ASN A 71 -5.32 3.77 1.62
N PHE A 72 -6.60 3.37 1.71
CA PHE A 72 -7.15 2.00 1.97
C PHE A 72 -8.58 2.05 2.58
N ASN A 73 -9.42 1.02 2.37
CA ASN A 73 -10.60 0.72 3.21
C ASN A 73 -10.68 -0.79 3.50
N ALA A 74 -10.24 -1.19 4.69
CA ALA A 74 -10.04 -2.59 5.09
C ALA A 74 -11.29 -3.44 5.35
N SER A 75 -12.49 -2.85 5.40
CA SER A 75 -13.68 -3.54 5.92
C SER A 75 -14.57 -4.20 4.84
N GLY A 76 -14.27 -3.96 3.56
CA GLY A 76 -14.86 -4.66 2.43
C GLY A 76 -14.21 -4.17 1.15
N ARG A 77 -13.61 -5.07 0.36
CA ARG A 77 -13.03 -4.79 -0.97
C ARG A 77 -14.09 -4.31 -1.97
N ARG A 78 -14.66 -3.14 -1.72
CA ARG A 78 -15.39 -2.37 -2.71
C ARG A 78 -14.29 -1.81 -3.61
N LYS A 79 -14.31 -2.21 -4.86
CA LYS A 79 -13.51 -1.65 -5.95
C LYS A 79 -13.87 -0.16 -6.05
N THR A 80 -13.31 0.66 -5.16
CA THR A 80 -13.53 2.10 -4.92
C THR A 80 -12.27 2.78 -4.37
N ASP A 81 -11.10 2.17 -4.56
CA ASP A 81 -9.86 2.73 -4.02
C ASP A 81 -9.45 3.99 -4.80
N HIS A 82 -8.81 4.90 -4.09
CA HIS A 82 -8.37 6.19 -4.62
C HIS A 82 -7.09 6.66 -3.92
N PHE A 83 -6.37 7.57 -4.56
CA PHE A 83 -5.26 8.29 -3.92
C PHE A 83 -5.79 9.57 -3.29
N SER A 84 -5.60 9.74 -1.98
CA SER A 84 -5.90 10.97 -1.26
C SER A 84 -4.67 11.85 -1.17
N VAL A 85 -4.81 13.14 -1.47
CA VAL A 85 -3.73 14.12 -1.42
C VAL A 85 -4.00 15.17 -0.35
N LEU A 86 -2.99 15.43 0.48
CA LEU A 86 -3.00 16.46 1.52
C LEU A 86 -1.80 17.40 1.35
N ASN A 87 -1.97 18.69 1.66
CA ASN A 87 -0.88 19.65 1.76
C ASN A 87 -0.50 19.86 3.22
N ILE A 88 0.60 19.27 3.70
CA ILE A 88 0.91 19.23 5.14
C ILE A 88 1.32 20.58 5.75
N ASP A 89 1.63 21.58 4.93
CA ASP A 89 2.03 22.90 5.42
C ASP A 89 0.86 23.87 5.55
N TYR A 90 -0.25 23.56 4.86
CA TYR A 90 -1.41 24.43 4.82
C TYR A 90 -2.68 23.67 5.22
N PRO A 91 -3.05 23.68 6.51
CA PRO A 91 -4.23 22.95 7.01
C PRO A 91 -5.57 23.47 6.46
N GLY A 92 -5.61 24.67 5.86
CA GLY A 92 -6.86 25.29 5.43
C GLY A 92 -7.73 25.75 6.61
N GLU A 93 -8.93 26.24 6.31
CA GLU A 93 -9.88 26.73 7.33
C GLU A 93 -10.54 25.59 8.11
N ASP A 94 -10.70 24.42 7.49
CA ASP A 94 -11.29 23.23 8.10
C ASP A 94 -10.29 22.37 8.88
N GLY A 95 -8.99 22.69 8.78
CA GLY A 95 -7.93 21.92 9.43
C GLY A 95 -7.63 20.59 8.73
N LEU A 96 -8.20 20.33 7.56
CA LEU A 96 -8.10 19.06 6.86
C LEU A 96 -7.04 19.06 5.76
N TYR A 97 -6.15 20.04 5.72
CA TYR A 97 -5.00 20.08 4.79
C TYR A 97 -5.39 19.98 3.31
N GLY A 98 -6.59 20.48 2.97
CA GLY A 98 -7.10 20.44 1.60
C GLY A 98 -7.24 19.03 1.04
N VAL A 99 -7.60 18.04 1.88
CA VAL A 99 -7.79 16.65 1.46
C VAL A 99 -8.71 16.55 0.25
N HIS A 100 -8.21 15.94 -0.81
CA HIS A 100 -8.97 15.60 -2.00
C HIS A 100 -8.46 14.28 -2.58
N HIS A 101 -9.25 13.61 -3.41
CA HIS A 101 -8.78 12.44 -4.14
C HIS A 101 -8.29 12.82 -5.53
N LEU A 102 -7.35 12.04 -6.08
CA LEU A 102 -6.95 12.14 -7.47
C LEU A 102 -7.94 11.40 -8.37
N GLU A 103 -8.33 12.06 -9.45
CA GLU A 103 -9.17 11.50 -10.49
C GLU A 103 -8.31 10.71 -11.48
N VAL A 104 -8.63 9.43 -11.65
CA VAL A 104 -7.97 8.59 -12.66
C VAL A 104 -8.47 9.01 -14.04
N THR A 105 -7.53 9.29 -14.94
CA THR A 105 -7.81 9.75 -16.31
C THR A 105 -7.00 8.97 -17.35
N GLY A 106 -7.37 9.10 -18.62
CA GLY A 106 -6.76 8.33 -19.72
C GLY A 106 -7.46 6.99 -19.97
N PRO A 107 -6.88 6.10 -20.81
CA PRO A 107 -7.52 4.85 -21.23
C PRO A 107 -7.36 3.73 -20.19
N TYR A 108 -7.45 4.05 -18.90
CA TYR A 108 -7.43 3.04 -17.83
C TYR A 108 -8.72 2.24 -17.83
N LYS A 109 -8.62 0.93 -17.56
CA LYS A 109 -9.74 0.01 -17.43
C LYS A 109 -9.58 -0.87 -16.20
N GLY A 110 -10.17 -0.42 -15.11
CA GLY A 110 -10.33 -1.13 -13.87
C GLY A 110 -11.31 -2.30 -13.98
N ILE A 111 -11.41 -3.07 -12.89
CA ILE A 111 -12.19 -4.31 -12.83
C ILE A 111 -13.65 -4.08 -12.40
N ASN A 112 -14.06 -2.84 -12.17
CA ASN A 112 -15.42 -2.50 -11.81
C ASN A 112 -16.24 -2.20 -13.09
N PRO A 113 -17.25 -3.01 -13.45
CA PRO A 113 -18.05 -2.81 -14.66
C PRO A 113 -18.97 -1.58 -14.58
N GLU A 114 -19.25 -1.06 -13.38
CA GLU A 114 -20.05 0.16 -13.20
C GLU A 114 -19.20 1.43 -13.28
N ASN A 115 -17.89 1.33 -13.01
CA ASN A 115 -16.95 2.43 -13.13
C ASN A 115 -15.54 1.90 -13.44
N GLU A 116 -15.16 1.95 -14.71
CA GLU A 116 -13.86 1.47 -15.18
C GLU A 116 -12.68 2.31 -14.64
N ASN A 117 -12.91 3.49 -14.06
CA ASN A 117 -11.83 4.35 -13.55
C ASN A 117 -11.39 4.01 -12.12
N VAL A 118 -11.87 2.89 -11.59
CA VAL A 118 -11.66 2.57 -10.19
C VAL A 118 -10.48 1.63 -9.99
N LEU A 119 -9.63 1.99 -9.04
CA LEU A 119 -8.46 1.24 -8.64
C LEU A 119 -8.84 0.13 -7.65
N ASP A 120 -8.01 -0.92 -7.63
CA ASP A 120 -8.05 -2.05 -6.68
C ASP A 120 -6.64 -2.18 -6.10
N LEU A 121 -6.28 -1.23 -5.25
CA LEU A 121 -4.92 -0.90 -4.87
C LEU A 121 -4.37 -1.87 -3.83
N HIS A 122 -3.24 -2.50 -4.14
CA HIS A 122 -2.49 -3.32 -3.18
C HIS A 122 -1.23 -2.63 -2.68
N GLY A 123 -0.66 -1.73 -3.47
CA GLY A 123 0.43 -0.87 -3.02
C GLY A 123 0.88 0.09 -4.10
N SER A 124 1.73 1.05 -3.73
CA SER A 124 2.25 2.02 -4.70
C SER A 124 3.71 2.41 -4.46
N GLY A 125 4.39 2.80 -5.54
CA GLY A 125 5.72 3.39 -5.51
C GLY A 125 5.77 4.62 -6.39
N VAL A 126 6.52 5.64 -5.98
CA VAL A 126 6.60 6.91 -6.71
C VAL A 126 8.02 7.16 -7.20
N ARG A 127 8.15 7.57 -8.45
CA ARG A 127 9.38 8.06 -9.07
C ARG A 127 9.18 9.48 -9.55
N LYS A 128 10.11 10.35 -9.20
CA LYS A 128 10.15 11.71 -9.73
C LYS A 128 10.73 11.70 -11.15
N LEU A 129 9.98 12.23 -12.12
CA LEU A 129 10.45 12.41 -13.50
C LEU A 129 11.09 13.79 -13.70
N SER A 130 10.51 14.82 -13.08
CA SER A 130 11.01 16.20 -13.09
C SER A 130 10.57 16.94 -11.82
N GLN A 131 10.88 18.24 -11.71
CA GLN A 131 10.36 19.07 -10.62
C GLN A 131 8.83 19.24 -10.65
N SER A 132 8.18 19.02 -11.79
CA SER A 132 6.72 19.20 -11.94
C SER A 132 5.97 17.90 -12.19
N ARG A 133 6.66 16.78 -12.42
CA ARG A 133 6.05 15.52 -12.89
C ARG A 133 6.49 14.35 -12.01
N LEU A 134 5.50 13.64 -11.50
CA LEU A 134 5.64 12.40 -10.76
C LEU A 134 5.12 11.23 -11.59
N GLN A 135 5.70 10.05 -11.38
CA GLN A 135 5.24 8.80 -11.94
C GLN A 135 4.97 7.80 -10.82
N PHE A 136 3.76 7.27 -10.80
CA PHE A 136 3.29 6.28 -9.85
C PHE A 136 3.34 4.90 -10.52
N PHE A 137 3.91 3.94 -9.81
CA PHE A 137 3.82 2.52 -10.09
C PHE A 137 2.83 1.94 -9.10
N VAL A 138 1.70 1.48 -9.60
CA VAL A 138 0.55 1.11 -8.80
C VAL A 138 0.32 -0.37 -8.98
N VAL A 139 0.36 -1.14 -7.90
CA VAL A 139 0.03 -2.56 -7.94
C VAL A 139 -1.48 -2.68 -7.77
N ASN A 140 -2.20 -3.02 -8.84
CA ASN A 140 -3.63 -3.31 -8.75
C ASN A 140 -3.88 -4.82 -8.74
N HIS A 141 -4.76 -5.28 -7.86
CA HIS A 141 -5.13 -6.68 -7.73
C HIS A 141 -6.23 -7.07 -8.74
N ARG A 142 -5.90 -6.97 -10.04
CA ARG A 142 -6.78 -7.34 -11.15
C ARG A 142 -6.08 -8.29 -12.13
N PRO A 143 -6.84 -9.06 -12.94
CA PRO A 143 -6.22 -9.89 -13.96
C PRO A 143 -5.49 -9.06 -15.03
N PRO A 144 -4.43 -9.61 -15.64
CA PRO A 144 -3.72 -8.93 -16.71
C PRO A 144 -4.66 -8.71 -17.90
N THR A 145 -4.66 -7.48 -18.43
CA THR A 145 -5.49 -7.05 -19.58
C THR A 145 -4.61 -6.47 -20.69
N SER A 146 -4.81 -6.88 -21.93
CA SER A 146 -4.28 -6.23 -23.13
C SER A 146 -5.30 -5.29 -23.76
N PRO A 147 -4.92 -4.49 -24.77
CA PRO A 147 -5.87 -3.70 -25.55
C PRO A 147 -7.02 -4.54 -26.15
N GLU A 148 -6.82 -5.83 -26.38
CA GLU A 148 -7.80 -6.78 -26.94
C GLU A 148 -8.68 -7.48 -25.90
N GLY A 149 -8.38 -7.36 -24.59
CA GLY A 149 -9.17 -8.00 -23.53
C GLY A 149 -8.33 -8.61 -22.41
N LEU A 150 -8.89 -9.60 -21.69
CA LEU A 150 -8.18 -10.32 -20.63
C LEU A 150 -7.07 -11.20 -21.22
N LEU A 151 -5.84 -11.04 -20.73
CA LEU A 151 -4.67 -11.80 -21.19
C LEU A 151 -4.62 -13.22 -20.65
N ALA A 152 -5.22 -13.47 -19.48
CA ALA A 152 -5.28 -14.80 -18.89
C ALA A 152 -6.53 -14.94 -18.01
N GLU A 153 -7.42 -15.88 -18.36
CA GLU A 153 -8.56 -16.29 -17.52
C GLU A 153 -8.14 -17.22 -16.37
N ASN A 154 -6.94 -17.80 -16.42
CA ASN A 154 -6.53 -18.87 -15.49
C ASN A 154 -5.47 -18.39 -14.49
N THR A 155 -5.96 -17.93 -13.33
CA THR A 155 -5.16 -17.45 -12.18
C THR A 155 -4.26 -18.53 -11.56
N ASN A 156 -4.44 -19.81 -11.89
CA ASN A 156 -3.65 -20.91 -11.35
C ASN A 156 -2.26 -21.07 -11.99
N VAL A 157 -1.96 -20.33 -13.06
CA VAL A 157 -0.71 -20.46 -13.83
C VAL A 157 0.22 -19.25 -13.64
N VAL A 158 -0.31 -18.09 -13.22
CA VAL A 158 0.40 -16.79 -13.33
C VAL A 158 0.70 -16.11 -11.97
N GLY A 159 0.28 -16.69 -10.85
CA GLY A 159 0.50 -16.10 -9.50
C GLY A 159 -0.64 -15.18 -9.05
N ASP A 160 -0.44 -14.46 -7.94
CA ASP A 160 -1.44 -13.53 -7.40
C ASP A 160 -1.84 -12.53 -8.48
N ASN A 161 -3.14 -12.41 -8.72
CA ASN A 161 -3.76 -11.80 -9.88
C ASN A 161 -3.59 -10.27 -9.86
N SER A 162 -2.37 -9.79 -10.11
CA SER A 162 -1.95 -8.41 -9.95
C SER A 162 -1.23 -7.87 -11.18
N THR A 163 -1.45 -6.60 -11.46
CA THR A 163 -0.79 -5.83 -12.53
C THR A 163 -0.08 -4.63 -11.95
N ILE A 164 0.93 -4.11 -12.68
CA ILE A 164 1.59 -2.85 -12.32
C ILE A 164 1.16 -1.79 -13.34
N GLU A 165 0.35 -0.84 -12.90
CA GLU A 165 -0.04 0.32 -13.70
C GLU A 165 0.89 1.48 -13.46
N VAL A 166 1.28 2.12 -14.55
CA VAL A 166 2.05 3.33 -14.53
C VAL A 166 1.11 4.50 -14.75
N PHE A 167 1.06 5.38 -13.78
CA PHE A 167 0.37 6.66 -13.87
C PHE A 167 1.34 7.82 -13.77
N GLU A 168 0.97 8.96 -14.30
CA GLU A 168 1.69 10.21 -14.13
C GLU A 168 0.81 11.28 -13.51
N LEU A 169 1.42 12.12 -12.69
CA LEU A 169 0.79 13.23 -12.03
C LEU A 169 1.62 14.48 -12.28
N GLU A 170 0.98 15.51 -12.83
CA GLU A 170 1.52 16.86 -12.75
C GLU A 170 1.26 17.42 -11.34
N ARG A 171 2.29 17.96 -10.70
CA ARG A 171 2.19 18.46 -9.33
C ARG A 171 1.12 19.55 -9.22
N GLY A 172 0.25 19.42 -8.21
CA GLY A 172 -0.88 20.33 -8.01
C GLY A 172 -2.08 20.06 -8.91
N SER A 173 -1.99 19.11 -9.84
CA SER A 173 -3.15 18.61 -10.58
C SER A 173 -3.99 17.68 -9.71
N SER A 174 -5.29 17.63 -9.98
CA SER A 174 -6.20 16.64 -9.42
C SER A 174 -6.29 15.38 -10.28
N LYS A 175 -5.52 15.27 -11.38
CA LYS A 175 -5.62 14.19 -12.36
C LYS A 175 -4.41 13.28 -12.32
N LEU A 176 -4.68 11.99 -12.13
CA LEU A 176 -3.73 10.90 -12.22
C LEU A 176 -3.88 10.23 -13.61
N GLU A 177 -2.97 10.55 -14.52
CA GLU A 177 -3.05 10.15 -15.92
C GLU A 177 -2.47 8.76 -16.13
N PHE A 178 -3.27 7.83 -16.64
CA PHE A 178 -2.81 6.49 -16.98
C PHE A 178 -1.89 6.52 -18.19
N VAL A 179 -0.72 5.91 -18.06
CA VAL A 179 0.28 5.80 -19.13
C VAL A 179 0.25 4.41 -19.75
N LYS A 180 0.40 3.36 -18.92
CA LYS A 180 0.47 1.97 -19.39
C LYS A 180 0.30 0.96 -18.26
N ALA A 181 -0.04 -0.28 -18.61
CA ALA A 181 0.08 -1.43 -17.74
C ALA A 181 1.36 -2.22 -18.07
N ILE A 182 2.00 -2.76 -17.04
CA ILE A 182 3.11 -3.68 -17.11
C ILE A 182 2.60 -5.03 -16.60
N HIS A 183 2.81 -6.06 -17.42
CA HIS A 183 2.45 -7.44 -17.10
C HIS A 183 3.74 -8.23 -16.84
N GLY A 184 3.74 -9.00 -15.74
CA GLY A 184 4.80 -9.94 -15.39
C GLY A 184 4.68 -11.26 -16.13
#